data_AF-A0A3D9T043-F1
#
_entry.id   AF-A0A3D9T043-F1
#
_cell.length_a   1.000
_cell.length_b   1.000
_cell.length_c   1.000
_cell.angle_alpha   90.00
_cell.angle_beta   90.00
_cell.angle_gamma   90.00
#
_symmetry.space_group_name_H-M   'P 1'
#
loop_
_entity.id
_entity.type
_entity.pdbx_description
1 polymer ?
#
loop_
_entity_poly.entity_id
_entity_poly.type
_entity_poly.pdbx_seq_one_letter_code
_entity_poly.pdbx_strand_id
1 'polypeptide(L)'
;MDLSIIEPADIPSRIGTETVFTGTAIYITNGQRVLNLPSNIFSPSTRVTVSIVEVDGNNVPFIGSARMTVHNVRPYQGGVHTWVNIEWSSALRIRASFFWE
;
A
#
# COMPACT_ATOMS: atom_id res chain seq x y z
N MET A 1 -2.00 24.15 -16.39
CA MET A 1 -2.50 23.40 -15.23
C MET A 1 -1.84 24.04 -14.03
N ASP A 2 -2.60 24.85 -13.29
CA ASP A 2 -2.06 25.61 -12.17
C ASP A 2 -2.03 24.68 -10.94
N LEU A 3 -0.85 24.50 -10.35
CA LEU A 3 -0.67 23.69 -9.14
C LEU A 3 -0.87 24.61 -7.94
N SER A 4 -2.04 24.59 -7.32
CA SER A 4 -2.25 25.27 -6.04
C SER A 4 -1.49 24.51 -4.95
N ILE A 5 -0.33 25.04 -4.55
CA ILE A 5 0.35 24.61 -3.33
C ILE A 5 -0.53 25.05 -2.15
N ILE A 6 -1.09 24.09 -1.41
CA ILE A 6 -1.59 24.37 -0.07
C ILE A 6 -0.36 24.40 0.82
N GLU A 7 0.04 25.61 1.24
CA GLU A 7 1.08 25.81 2.25
C GLU A 7 0.78 24.89 3.45
N PRO A 8 1.73 24.04 3.89
CA PRO A 8 1.51 23.25 5.08
C PRO A 8 1.34 24.21 6.26
N ALA A 9 0.16 24.19 6.89
CA ALA A 9 -0.04 24.89 8.15
C ALA A 9 1.07 24.46 9.12
N ASP A 10 1.70 25.42 9.80
CA ASP A 10 2.81 25.22 10.74
C ASP A 10 2.68 23.89 11.49
N ILE A 11 3.48 22.90 11.10
CA ILE A 11 3.47 21.59 11.75
C ILE A 11 4.40 21.72 12.96
N PRO A 12 3.88 21.80 14.20
CA PRO A 12 4.76 21.70 15.36
C PRO A 12 5.51 20.36 15.26
N SER A 13 6.82 20.38 15.43
CA SER A 13 7.64 19.18 15.45
C SER A 13 7.21 18.29 16.61
N ARG A 14 6.30 17.36 16.35
CA ARG A 14 5.98 16.31 17.32
C ARG A 14 7.17 15.36 17.38
N ILE A 15 8.11 15.64 18.28
CA ILE A 15 9.10 14.64 18.70
C ILE A 15 8.36 13.66 19.63
N GLY A 16 7.57 12.78 19.01
CA GLY A 16 6.98 11.61 19.63
C GLY A 16 7.54 10.37 18.94
N THR A 17 7.75 9.29 19.68
CA THR A 17 8.06 7.99 19.08
C THR A 17 6.85 7.55 18.28
N GLU A 18 6.83 7.79 16.97
CA GLU A 18 5.75 7.29 16.12
C GLU A 18 5.86 5.77 16.08
N THR A 19 4.83 5.11 16.60
CA THR A 19 4.74 3.66 16.55
C THR A 19 4.24 3.30 15.15
N VAL A 20 5.14 2.78 14.33
CA VAL A 20 4.78 2.24 13.02
C VAL A 20 4.31 0.80 13.21
N PHE A 21 3.08 0.54 12.80
CA PHE A 21 2.52 -0.80 12.76
C PHE A 21 2.70 -1.41 11.36
N THR A 22 2.69 -2.74 11.29
CA THR A 22 2.85 -3.46 10.02
C THR A 22 1.91 -4.65 9.88
N GLY A 23 1.56 -4.97 8.64
CA GLY A 23 0.70 -6.08 8.25
C GLY A 23 0.99 -6.47 6.82
N THR A 24 0.81 -7.76 6.50
CA THR A 24 1.05 -8.27 5.14
C THR A 24 -0.11 -9.13 4.66
N ALA A 25 -0.36 -9.12 3.36
CA ALA A 25 -1.35 -9.96 2.72
C ALA A 25 -0.81 -10.49 1.38
N ILE A 26 -1.21 -11.71 1.04
CA ILE A 26 -0.88 -12.36 -0.24
C ILE A 26 -2.08 -12.30 -1.16
N TYR A 27 -1.87 -11.84 -2.39
CA TYR A 27 -2.87 -11.79 -3.45
C TYR A 27 -2.40 -12.62 -4.64
N ILE A 28 -3.34 -13.20 -5.39
CA ILE A 28 -3.08 -13.85 -6.68
C ILE A 28 -3.76 -13.01 -7.74
N THR A 29 -3.00 -12.24 -8.50
CA THR A 29 -3.58 -11.23 -9.39
C THR A 29 -2.63 -10.76 -10.49
N ASN A 30 -3.16 -10.03 -11.47
CA ASN A 30 -2.42 -9.35 -12.53
C ASN A 30 -3.13 -8.09 -13.04
N GLY A 31 -2.43 -7.28 -13.83
CA GLY A 31 -2.94 -6.05 -14.41
C GLY A 31 -3.31 -4.99 -13.37
N GLN A 32 -4.18 -4.06 -13.75
CA GLN A 32 -4.69 -3.01 -12.88
C GLN A 32 -5.77 -3.55 -11.92
N ARG A 33 -5.59 -3.33 -10.62
CA ARG A 33 -6.48 -3.85 -9.58
C ARG A 33 -6.55 -2.92 -8.38
N VAL A 34 -7.65 -3.00 -7.65
CA VAL A 34 -7.77 -2.44 -6.30
C VAL A 34 -7.72 -3.60 -5.32
N LEU A 35 -6.67 -3.64 -4.49
CA LEU A 35 -6.53 -4.56 -3.37
C LEU A 35 -7.26 -3.99 -2.15
N ASN A 36 -7.78 -4.85 -1.28
CA ASN A 36 -8.41 -4.43 -0.04
C ASN A 36 -7.84 -5.19 1.17
N LEU A 37 -7.32 -4.44 2.14
CA LEU A 37 -6.98 -4.96 3.47
C LEU A 37 -8.05 -4.50 4.48
N PRO A 38 -9.03 -5.35 4.85
CA PRO A 38 -10.01 -5.00 5.86
C PRO A 38 -9.40 -5.11 7.27
N SER A 39 -9.58 -4.09 8.10
CA SER A 39 -9.28 -4.13 9.54
C SER A 39 -9.92 -2.94 10.25
N ASN A 40 -10.50 -3.18 11.43
CA ASN A 40 -11.17 -2.14 12.24
C ASN A 40 -10.21 -1.08 12.83
N ILE A 41 -8.90 -1.30 12.73
CA ILE A 41 -7.87 -0.35 13.19
C ILE A 41 -7.76 0.88 12.27
N PHE A 42 -8.21 0.76 11.01
CA PHE A 42 -8.06 1.83 10.03
C PHE A 42 -9.22 2.82 10.09
N SER A 43 -8.87 4.08 9.92
CA SER A 43 -9.79 5.19 9.73
C SER A 43 -9.35 6.02 8.51
N PRO A 44 -10.19 6.91 7.97
CA PRO A 44 -9.79 7.79 6.87
C PRO A 44 -8.59 8.71 7.17
N SER A 45 -8.25 8.93 8.45
CA SER A 45 -7.10 9.75 8.86
C SER A 45 -5.82 8.97 9.08
N THR A 46 -5.85 7.63 9.06
CA THR A 46 -4.65 6.80 9.23
C THR A 46 -3.68 7.04 8.07
N ARG A 47 -2.39 7.26 8.34
CA ARG A 47 -1.41 7.37 7.27
C ARG A 47 -0.92 5.98 6.91
N VAL A 48 -0.91 5.63 5.62
CA VAL A 48 -0.56 4.28 5.16
C VAL A 48 0.42 4.35 4.00
N THR A 49 1.51 3.60 4.11
CA THR A 49 2.44 3.29 3.01
C THR A 49 2.31 1.82 2.64
N VAL A 50 2.32 1.52 1.33
CA VAL A 50 2.21 0.15 0.83
C VAL A 50 3.36 -0.16 -0.12
N SER A 51 3.96 -1.33 0.05
CA SER A 51 4.86 -1.93 -0.93
C SER A 51 4.27 -3.23 -1.48
N ILE A 52 4.61 -3.54 -2.72
CA ILE A 52 4.22 -4.79 -3.37
C ILE A 52 5.44 -5.47 -3.98
N VAL A 53 5.46 -6.80 -3.94
CA VAL A 53 6.55 -7.63 -4.48
C VAL A 53 6.01 -9.00 -4.89
N GLU A 54 6.64 -9.63 -5.87
CA GLU A 54 6.37 -11.03 -6.20
C GLU A 54 6.87 -11.94 -5.08
N VAL A 55 6.23 -13.09 -4.91
CA VAL A 55 6.69 -14.12 -3.98
C VAL A 55 6.69 -15.51 -4.63
N ASP A 56 7.64 -16.35 -4.21
CA ASP A 56 7.79 -17.71 -4.73
C ASP A 56 6.74 -18.69 -4.14
N GLY A 57 6.88 -19.98 -4.45
CA GLY A 57 6.00 -21.03 -3.91
C GLY A 57 6.01 -21.17 -2.39
N ASN A 58 7.03 -20.63 -1.72
CA ASN A 58 7.19 -20.61 -0.27
C ASN A 58 6.84 -19.24 0.34
N ASN A 59 6.25 -18.33 -0.44
CA ASN A 59 5.97 -16.93 -0.09
C ASN A 59 7.23 -16.09 0.23
N VAL A 60 8.40 -16.46 -0.30
CA VAL A 60 9.64 -15.68 -0.17
C VAL A 60 9.66 -14.59 -1.25
N PRO A 61 9.87 -13.31 -0.89
CA PRO A 61 9.95 -12.21 -1.86
C PRO A 61 11.11 -12.34 -2.83
N PHE A 62 10.87 -12.02 -4.10
CA PHE A 62 11.93 -11.92 -5.11
C PHE A 62 11.58 -10.88 -6.19
N ILE A 63 12.57 -10.53 -7.00
CA ILE A 63 12.38 -9.66 -8.18
C ILE A 63 12.22 -10.55 -9.42
N GLY A 64 10.98 -10.68 -9.88
CA GLY A 64 10.64 -11.36 -11.13
C GLY A 64 10.70 -10.41 -12.34
N SER A 65 10.23 -10.91 -13.49
CA SER A 65 10.17 -10.12 -14.73
C SER A 65 9.02 -9.12 -14.78
N ALA A 66 7.99 -9.29 -13.96
CA ALA A 66 6.84 -8.39 -13.93
C ALA A 66 7.19 -7.09 -13.19
N ARG A 67 6.96 -5.94 -13.85
CA ARG A 67 7.01 -4.64 -13.19
C ARG A 67 5.73 -4.43 -12.37
N MET A 68 5.87 -3.89 -11.17
CA MET A 68 4.75 -3.66 -10.27
C MET A 68 4.76 -2.23 -9.76
N THR A 69 3.61 -1.57 -9.77
CA THR A 69 3.46 -0.19 -9.27
C THR A 69 2.28 -0.06 -8.33
N VAL A 70 2.45 0.75 -7.29
CA VAL A 70 1.36 1.24 -6.45
C VAL A 70 0.97 2.62 -6.95
N HIS A 71 -0.32 2.86 -7.20
CA HIS A 71 -0.83 4.12 -7.73
C HIS A 71 -1.49 4.98 -6.65
N ASN A 72 -2.48 4.44 -5.95
CA ASN A 72 -3.20 5.15 -4.91
C ASN A 72 -3.36 4.26 -3.68
N VAL A 73 -3.17 4.85 -2.50
CA VAL A 73 -3.46 4.22 -1.22
C VAL A 73 -4.54 5.04 -0.56
N ARG A 74 -5.70 4.43 -0.31
CA ARG A 74 -6.87 5.08 0.29
C ARG A 74 -7.30 4.31 1.55
N PRO A 75 -6.91 4.79 2.73
CA PRO A 75 -7.53 4.38 3.99
C PRO A 75 -9.02 4.73 3.99
N TYR A 76 -9.82 3.89 4.63
CA TYR A 76 -11.23 4.13 4.90
C TYR A 76 -11.58 3.57 6.28
N GLN A 77 -12.78 3.87 6.77
CA GLN A 77 -13.23 3.30 8.04
C GLN A 77 -13.33 1.77 7.92
N GLY A 78 -12.41 1.05 8.56
CA GLY A 78 -12.38 -0.41 8.54
C GLY A 78 -11.50 -1.04 7.45
N GLY A 79 -10.63 -0.29 6.77
CA GLY A 79 -9.64 -0.91 5.88
C GLY A 79 -8.82 0.06 5.04
N VAL A 80 -8.09 -0.52 4.08
CA VAL A 80 -7.28 0.22 3.11
C VAL A 80 -7.51 -0.36 1.71
N HIS A 81 -7.87 0.51 0.77
CA HIS A 81 -7.84 0.21 -0.66
C HIS A 81 -6.50 0.63 -1.25
N THR A 82 -5.90 -0.25 -2.06
CA THR A 82 -4.65 0.03 -2.77
C THR A 82 -4.82 -0.24 -4.25
N TRP A 83 -4.74 0.80 -5.08
CA TRP A 83 -4.69 0.64 -6.52
C TRP A 83 -3.27 0.25 -6.92
N VAL A 84 -3.12 -0.91 -7.57
CA VAL A 84 -1.87 -1.45 -8.06
C VAL A 84 -1.94 -1.79 -9.55
N ASN A 85 -0.78 -1.89 -10.19
CA ASN A 85 -0.63 -2.51 -11.50
C ASN A 85 0.46 -3.57 -11.43
N ILE A 86 0.18 -4.75 -11.95
CA ILE A 86 1.14 -5.84 -12.13
C ILE A 86 1.25 -6.05 -13.64
N GLU A 87 2.35 -5.61 -14.24
CA GLU A 87 2.60 -5.67 -15.69
C GLU A 87 2.92 -7.09 -16.14
N TRP A 88 1.92 -7.97 -16.07
CA TRP A 88 2.00 -9.37 -16.46
C TRP A 88 0.67 -9.87 -17.04
N SER A 89 0.75 -10.82 -17.97
CA SER A 89 -0.42 -11.35 -18.69
C SER A 89 -1.23 -12.35 -17.86
N SER A 90 -0.60 -13.06 -16.92
CA SER A 90 -1.24 -14.04 -16.04
C SER A 90 -1.13 -13.65 -14.57
N ALA A 91 -2.01 -14.22 -13.73
CA ALA A 91 -2.00 -13.95 -12.29
C ALA A 91 -0.68 -14.41 -11.64
N LEU A 92 -0.07 -13.53 -10.87
CA LEU A 92 1.12 -13.80 -10.05
C LEU A 92 0.75 -13.76 -8.58
N ARG A 93 1.50 -14.50 -7.76
CA ARG A 93 1.41 -14.40 -6.31
C ARG A 93 2.23 -13.19 -5.87
N ILE A 94 1.57 -12.22 -5.25
CA ILE A 94 2.21 -10.99 -4.78
C ILE A 94 1.97 -10.83 -3.28
N ARG A 95 2.94 -10.26 -2.58
CA ARG A 95 2.77 -9.79 -1.21
C ARG A 95 2.61 -8.28 -1.21
N ALA A 96 1.54 -7.80 -0.61
CA ALA A 96 1.41 -6.40 -0.23
C ALA A 96 1.77 -6.26 1.26
N SER A 97 2.70 -5.36 1.56
CA SER A 97 3.07 -4.98 2.92
C SER A 97 2.55 -3.58 3.22
N PHE A 98 1.88 -3.44 4.35
CA PHE A 98 1.26 -2.20 4.82
C PHE A 98 2.02 -1.72 6.05
N PHE A 99 2.33 -0.43 6.08
CA PHE A 99 2.90 0.28 7.21
C PHE A 99 1.99 1.45 7.56
N TRP A 100 1.64 1.61 8.83
CA TRP A 100 0.72 2.67 9.23
C TRP A 100 0.99 3.26 10.61
N GLU A 101 0.50 4.49 10.80
CA GLU A 101 0.60 5.33 12.00
C GLU A 101 -0.65 6.21 12.16
#